data_AF-A0A5B8XT40-F1
#
_entry.id   AF-A0A5B8XT40-F1
#
_cell.length_a   1.000
_cell.length_b   1.000
_cell.length_c   1.000
_cell.angle_alpha   90.00
_cell.angle_beta   90.00
_cell.angle_gamma   90.00
#
_symmetry.space_group_name_H-M   'P 1'
#
loop_
_entity.id
_entity.type
_entity.pdbx_description
1 polymer ?
#
loop_
_entity_poly.entity_id
_entity_poly.type
_entity_poly.pdbx_seq_one_letter_code
_entity_poly.pdbx_strand_id
1 'polypeptide(L)'
;MRLTLALLILFVAACGDEASPGWRVTEGPGDTTSYGDDTTVIIDTNGGDDLIVSGDGDGCVDLNGVCLDPNEIKERECGDAQAQADIIVIEGEVFDVVCYPPDDEGTPIEEVAIEADGSLEVPQNENGAVIIFPESTNETPLEGDVTLTAEGISLFGNGVENTIIDGNLTFSSNRAQVRGLTVTGNVRIDGVSNNASLTFAKVHGNLEINSNGALVANTQVFGNVIVSGNGNSLINIGVQGDWEVNETSYCDGCYSFEDPNEDFMVADDEIGEDLVCGTPE
;
A
#
# COMPACT_ATOMS: atom_id res chain seq x y z
N MET A 1 51.19 -1.43 40.98
CA MET A 1 49.77 -1.16 41.25
C MET A 1 49.01 -1.46 39.96
N ARG A 2 48.40 -2.66 39.86
CA ARG A 2 47.69 -3.09 38.64
C ARG A 2 46.28 -2.52 38.69
N LEU A 3 45.96 -1.64 37.76
CA LEU A 3 44.66 -1.00 37.62
C LEU A 3 43.78 -1.90 36.74
N THR A 4 42.85 -2.63 37.35
CA THR A 4 41.87 -3.45 36.63
C THR A 4 40.75 -2.54 36.15
N LEU A 5 40.68 -2.30 34.85
CA LEU A 5 39.62 -1.53 34.21
C LEU A 5 38.39 -2.45 34.09
N ALA A 6 37.38 -2.21 34.92
CA ALA A 6 36.09 -2.90 34.83
C ALA A 6 35.28 -2.27 33.69
N LEU A 7 35.11 -3.01 32.60
CA LEU A 7 34.23 -2.65 31.49
C LEU A 7 32.79 -2.92 31.95
N LEU A 8 32.07 -1.85 32.29
CA LEU A 8 30.65 -1.88 32.62
C LEU A 8 29.87 -1.93 31.29
N ILE A 9 29.34 -3.10 30.95
CA ILE A 9 28.44 -3.27 29.80
C ILE A 9 27.07 -2.76 30.24
N LEU A 10 26.67 -1.61 29.71
CA LEU A 10 25.33 -1.04 29.90
C LEU A 10 24.41 -1.69 28.86
N PHE A 11 23.50 -2.57 29.30
CA PHE A 11 22.39 -3.02 28.45
C PHE A 11 21.35 -1.89 28.42
N VAL A 12 21.18 -1.27 27.25
CA VAL A 12 20.06 -0.37 26.99
C VAL A 12 18.86 -1.28 26.70
N ALA A 13 17.90 -1.33 27.62
CA ALA A 13 16.59 -1.91 27.33
C ALA A 13 15.87 -0.93 26.41
N ALA A 14 15.63 -1.33 25.17
CA ALA A 14 14.69 -0.64 24.30
C ALA A 14 13.30 -0.78 24.94
N CYS A 15 12.65 0.34 25.24
CA CYS A 15 11.24 0.36 25.62
C CYS A 15 10.45 0.03 24.34
N GLY A 16 10.11 -1.24 24.13
CA GLY A 16 9.08 -1.60 23.17
C GLY A 16 7.73 -1.46 23.85
N ASP A 17 6.84 -0.65 23.28
CA ASP A 17 5.45 -0.58 23.70
C ASP A 17 4.86 -2.00 23.65
N GLU A 18 4.35 -2.47 24.80
CA GLU A 18 3.95 -3.86 24.96
C GLU A 18 2.62 -4.10 24.24
N ALA A 19 2.68 -4.65 23.01
CA ALA A 19 1.50 -5.19 22.35
C ALA A 19 0.80 -6.21 23.26
N SER A 20 -0.55 -6.25 23.22
CA SER A 20 -1.32 -7.22 23.98
C SER A 20 -0.86 -8.66 23.67
N PRO A 21 -0.92 -9.60 24.64
CA PRO A 21 -0.46 -10.96 24.43
C PRO A 21 -1.07 -11.60 23.19
N GLY A 22 -0.22 -12.05 22.27
CA GLY A 22 -0.61 -12.75 21.03
C GLY A 22 -0.42 -11.92 19.76
N TRP A 23 -0.31 -10.60 19.86
CA TRP A 23 0.10 -9.76 18.73
C TRP A 23 1.62 -9.68 18.61
N ARG A 24 2.12 -9.78 17.38
CA ARG A 24 3.46 -9.38 17.00
C ARG A 24 3.35 -8.13 16.14
N VAL A 25 3.87 -7.02 16.66
CA VAL A 25 3.92 -5.73 15.98
C VAL A 25 5.36 -5.44 15.59
N THR A 26 5.58 -5.09 14.33
CA THR A 26 6.88 -4.66 13.82
C THR A 26 6.71 -3.42 12.97
N GLU A 27 7.53 -2.40 13.23
CA GLU A 27 7.68 -1.23 12.35
C GLU A 27 8.43 -1.63 11.08
N GLY A 28 7.95 -1.15 9.93
CA GLY A 28 8.61 -1.38 8.66
C GLY A 28 7.71 -1.11 7.47
N PRO A 29 8.27 -1.15 6.25
CA PRO A 29 7.53 -0.82 5.05
C PRO A 29 6.44 -1.87 4.79
N GLY A 30 5.19 -1.41 4.78
CA GLY A 30 4.02 -2.28 4.70
C GLY A 30 3.92 -3.10 3.42
N ASP A 31 4.58 -2.67 2.35
CA ASP A 31 4.62 -3.31 1.04
C ASP A 31 5.39 -4.64 1.02
N THR A 32 6.15 -4.93 2.08
CA THR A 32 6.98 -6.16 2.19
C THR A 32 6.22 -7.38 2.72
N THR A 33 4.95 -7.24 3.07
CA THR A 33 4.13 -8.38 3.51
C THR A 33 3.71 -9.23 2.31
N SER A 34 3.77 -10.56 2.44
CA SER A 34 3.30 -11.46 1.38
C SER A 34 1.80 -11.71 1.54
N TYR A 35 1.15 -12.06 0.42
CA TYR A 35 -0.22 -12.54 0.48
C TYR A 35 -0.30 -13.84 1.28
N GLY A 36 -1.29 -13.95 2.16
CA GLY A 36 -1.52 -15.15 2.97
C GLY A 36 -0.72 -15.21 4.28
N ASP A 37 0.11 -14.20 4.59
CA ASP A 37 0.85 -14.14 5.86
C ASP A 37 -0.03 -13.82 7.09
N ASP A 38 -1.35 -13.68 6.92
CA ASP A 38 -2.31 -13.20 7.94
C ASP A 38 -1.82 -11.92 8.64
N THR A 39 -1.37 -10.97 7.80
CA THR A 39 -0.87 -9.67 8.26
C THR A 39 -1.95 -8.61 8.15
N THR A 40 -1.93 -7.68 9.09
CA THR A 40 -2.63 -6.40 8.98
C THR A 40 -1.59 -5.31 8.98
N VAL A 41 -1.62 -4.44 7.98
CA VAL A 41 -0.73 -3.28 7.92
C VAL A 41 -1.51 -2.06 8.35
N ILE A 42 -1.04 -1.37 9.38
CA ILE A 42 -1.60 -0.11 9.84
C ILE A 42 -0.77 1.03 9.25
N ILE A 43 -1.41 1.82 8.40
CA ILE A 43 -0.82 3.02 7.78
C ILE A 43 -1.16 4.20 8.69
N ASP A 44 -0.18 4.69 9.45
CA ASP A 44 -0.31 5.90 10.28
C ASP A 44 0.23 7.12 9.54
N THR A 45 -0.66 8.06 9.23
CA THR A 45 -0.35 9.29 8.51
C THR A 45 0.39 10.35 9.35
N ASN A 46 0.51 10.16 10.66
CA ASN A 46 1.15 11.13 11.56
C ASN A 46 2.69 11.10 11.54
N GLY A 47 3.30 10.55 10.48
CA GLY A 47 4.75 10.53 10.27
C GLY A 47 5.48 9.43 11.04
N GLY A 48 4.79 8.33 11.37
CA GLY A 48 5.39 7.09 11.86
C GLY A 48 5.65 6.10 10.73
N ASP A 49 6.51 5.11 10.98
CA ASP A 49 6.61 3.93 10.12
C ASP A 49 5.28 3.16 10.13
N ASP A 50 4.95 2.47 9.04
CA ASP A 50 3.79 1.57 9.06
C ASP A 50 4.00 0.47 10.11
N LEU A 51 2.90 0.05 10.75
CA LEU A 51 2.93 -1.07 11.67
C LEU A 51 2.45 -2.33 10.97
N ILE A 52 3.33 -3.32 10.88
CA ILE A 52 2.99 -4.67 10.44
C ILE A 52 2.57 -5.47 11.68
N VAL A 53 1.29 -5.82 11.72
CA VAL A 53 0.66 -6.56 12.80
C VAL A 53 0.37 -7.98 12.32
N SER A 54 0.78 -8.97 13.12
CA SER A 54 0.55 -10.39 12.83
C SER A 54 0.20 -11.15 14.11
N GLY A 55 -0.44 -12.32 13.94
CA GLY A 55 -0.88 -13.18 15.02
C GLY A 55 -2.37 -13.01 15.32
N ASP A 56 -2.83 -13.70 16.37
CA ASP A 56 -4.22 -13.70 16.81
C ASP A 56 -4.23 -13.40 18.32
N GLY A 57 -4.08 -12.12 18.63
CA GLY A 57 -3.98 -11.63 20.00
C GLY A 57 -5.33 -11.24 20.58
N ASP A 58 -5.51 -11.47 21.88
CA ASP A 58 -6.65 -10.93 22.62
C ASP A 58 -6.31 -9.48 23.04
N GLY A 59 -6.99 -8.51 22.45
CA GLY A 59 -6.84 -7.08 22.77
C GLY A 59 -6.33 -6.24 21.59
N CYS A 60 -5.87 -5.04 21.88
CA CYS A 60 -5.50 -4.07 20.86
C CYS A 60 -4.00 -3.85 20.70
N VAL A 61 -3.66 -3.30 19.54
CA VAL A 61 -2.41 -2.63 19.20
C VAL A 61 -2.53 -1.18 19.64
N ASP A 62 -1.59 -0.70 20.45
CA ASP A 62 -1.54 0.70 20.86
C ASP A 62 -0.84 1.53 19.77
N LEU A 63 -1.56 2.47 19.20
CA LEU A 63 -1.06 3.45 18.24
C LEU A 63 -1.17 4.83 18.88
N ASN A 64 -0.06 5.34 19.41
CA ASN A 64 0.02 6.67 20.02
C ASN A 64 -1.01 6.90 21.15
N GLY A 65 -1.31 5.88 21.95
CA GLY A 65 -2.31 5.93 23.02
C GLY A 65 -3.74 5.62 22.57
N VAL A 66 -3.94 5.27 21.29
CA VAL A 66 -5.19 4.75 20.76
C VAL A 66 -5.11 3.23 20.63
N CYS A 67 -6.07 2.56 21.24
CA CYS A 67 -6.22 1.12 21.23
C CYS A 67 -6.99 0.68 19.97
N LEU A 68 -6.30 0.10 19.00
CA LEU A 68 -6.87 -0.46 17.77
C LEU A 68 -6.92 -1.99 17.85
N ASP A 69 -8.10 -2.59 17.72
CA ASP A 69 -8.26 -4.05 17.63
C ASP A 69 -8.37 -4.46 16.16
N PRO A 70 -7.30 -5.03 15.55
CA PRO A 70 -7.30 -5.38 14.14
C PRO A 70 -8.38 -6.41 13.79
N ASN A 71 -8.65 -7.36 14.68
CA ASN A 71 -9.64 -8.40 14.45
C ASN A 71 -11.06 -7.82 14.46
N GLU A 72 -11.37 -6.93 15.40
CA GLU A 72 -12.67 -6.24 15.42
C GLU A 72 -12.87 -5.36 14.17
N ILE A 73 -11.82 -4.64 13.74
CA ILE A 73 -11.88 -3.79 12.55
C ILE A 73 -12.08 -4.64 11.29
N LYS A 74 -11.30 -5.72 11.11
CA LYS A 74 -11.43 -6.63 9.96
C LYS A 74 -12.79 -7.33 9.92
N GLU A 75 -13.29 -7.81 11.06
CA GLU A 75 -14.63 -8.40 11.13
C GLU A 75 -15.71 -7.39 10.72
N ARG A 76 -15.56 -6.12 11.11
CA ARG A 76 -16.54 -5.06 10.80
C ARG A 76 -16.49 -4.60 9.35
N GLU A 77 -15.30 -4.33 8.82
CA GLU A 77 -15.11 -3.71 7.50
C GLU A 77 -14.93 -4.75 6.38
N CYS A 78 -14.21 -5.84 6.66
CA CYS A 78 -13.95 -6.91 5.68
C CYS A 78 -14.97 -8.05 5.78
N GLY A 79 -15.70 -8.15 6.89
CA GLY A 79 -16.63 -9.24 7.16
C GLY A 79 -15.94 -10.56 7.55
N ASP A 80 -14.63 -10.51 7.79
CA ASP A 80 -13.82 -11.65 8.19
C ASP A 80 -12.58 -11.18 8.97
N ALA A 81 -12.48 -11.56 10.25
CA ALA A 81 -11.32 -11.28 11.09
C ALA A 81 -10.00 -11.89 10.56
N GLN A 82 -10.04 -12.89 9.68
CA GLN A 82 -8.86 -13.52 9.06
C GLN A 82 -8.47 -12.90 7.71
N ALA A 83 -9.20 -11.87 7.26
CA ALA A 83 -8.79 -11.14 6.07
C ALA A 83 -7.39 -10.53 6.25
N GLN A 84 -6.64 -10.45 5.16
CA GLN A 84 -5.49 -9.55 5.10
C GLN A 84 -6.02 -8.14 4.82
N ALA A 85 -5.46 -7.12 5.47
CA ALA A 85 -5.97 -5.76 5.32
C ALA A 85 -4.89 -4.68 5.48
N ASP A 86 -5.09 -3.57 4.77
CA ASP A 86 -4.45 -2.29 5.07
C ASP A 86 -5.46 -1.43 5.84
N ILE A 87 -5.16 -1.08 7.08
CA ILE A 87 -5.96 -0.20 7.92
C ILE A 87 -5.34 1.19 7.87
N ILE A 88 -6.07 2.16 7.33
CA ILE A 88 -5.62 3.54 7.21
C ILE A 88 -6.08 4.29 8.46
N VAL A 89 -5.13 4.90 9.17
CA VAL A 89 -5.38 5.65 10.40
C VAL A 89 -4.96 7.10 10.22
N ILE A 90 -5.87 8.01 10.58
CA ILE A 90 -5.66 9.45 10.51
C ILE A 90 -6.02 10.04 11.87
N GLU A 91 -5.09 10.81 12.44
CA GLU A 91 -5.24 11.39 13.78
C GLU A 91 -5.65 10.36 14.87
N GLY A 92 -5.21 9.10 14.72
CA GLY A 92 -5.52 8.00 15.63
C GLY A 92 -6.90 7.36 15.42
N GLU A 93 -7.68 7.77 14.42
CA GLU A 93 -8.97 7.15 14.07
C GLU A 93 -8.85 6.34 12.78
N VAL A 94 -9.53 5.18 12.73
CA VAL A 94 -9.62 4.38 11.51
C VAL A 94 -10.40 5.18 10.47
N PHE A 95 -9.73 5.57 9.40
CA PHE A 95 -10.28 6.34 8.30
C PHE A 95 -10.89 5.42 7.23
N ASP A 96 -10.14 4.41 6.79
CA ASP A 96 -10.58 3.45 5.77
C ASP A 96 -9.85 2.11 5.93
N VAL A 97 -10.35 1.06 5.29
CA VAL A 97 -9.76 -0.28 5.30
C VAL A 97 -9.79 -0.89 3.91
N VAL A 98 -8.62 -1.25 3.37
CA VAL A 98 -8.53 -2.08 2.17
C VAL A 98 -8.50 -3.55 2.58
N CYS A 99 -9.55 -4.27 2.21
CA CYS A 99 -9.71 -5.69 2.54
C CYS A 99 -9.32 -6.57 1.36
N TYR A 100 -8.41 -7.51 1.59
CA TYR A 100 -8.04 -8.55 0.63
C TYR A 100 -8.73 -9.87 1.01
N PRO A 101 -9.18 -10.67 0.03
CA PRO A 101 -9.74 -11.99 0.31
C PRO A 101 -8.76 -12.86 1.13
N PRO A 102 -9.22 -13.66 2.10
CA PRO A 102 -8.35 -14.54 2.89
C PRO A 102 -7.74 -15.65 2.02
N ASP A 103 -6.53 -16.11 2.35
CA ASP A 103 -5.89 -17.26 1.69
C ASP A 103 -6.51 -18.58 2.19
N ASP A 104 -7.72 -18.89 1.69
CA ASP A 104 -8.45 -20.11 2.01
C ASP A 104 -8.94 -20.86 0.75
N GLU A 105 -9.54 -22.05 0.95
CA GLU A 105 -10.01 -22.90 -0.16
C GLU A 105 -11.09 -22.24 -1.04
N GLY A 106 -11.72 -21.15 -0.59
CA GLY A 106 -12.78 -20.42 -1.30
C GLY A 106 -12.29 -19.27 -2.16
N THR A 107 -11.06 -18.79 -1.96
CA THR A 107 -10.51 -17.65 -2.72
C THR A 107 -9.89 -18.12 -4.05
N PRO A 108 -10.30 -17.55 -5.19
CA PRO A 108 -9.67 -17.86 -6.46
C PRO A 108 -8.30 -17.16 -6.53
N ILE A 109 -7.25 -17.91 -6.21
CA ILE A 109 -5.87 -17.42 -6.30
C ILE A 109 -5.29 -17.79 -7.66
N GLU A 110 -4.79 -16.80 -8.38
CA GLU A 110 -4.11 -16.99 -9.65
C GLU A 110 -2.65 -16.52 -9.53
N GLU A 111 -1.71 -17.42 -9.79
CA GLU A 111 -0.28 -17.10 -9.75
C GLU A 111 0.19 -16.69 -11.15
N VAL A 112 0.89 -15.57 -11.26
CA VAL A 112 1.45 -15.11 -12.54
C VAL A 112 2.53 -16.08 -13.01
N ALA A 113 2.35 -16.62 -14.21
CA ALA A 113 3.27 -17.57 -14.81
C ALA A 113 4.27 -16.89 -15.75
N ILE A 114 5.54 -17.31 -15.66
CA ILE A 114 6.56 -16.99 -16.66
C ILE A 114 6.38 -17.95 -17.83
N GLU A 115 6.02 -17.42 -19.00
CA GLU A 115 5.88 -18.18 -20.23
C GLU A 115 7.23 -18.66 -20.77
N ALA A 116 7.20 -19.63 -21.68
CA ALA A 116 8.42 -20.23 -22.23
C ALA A 116 9.31 -19.24 -23.02
N ASP A 117 8.73 -18.13 -23.47
CA ASP A 117 9.44 -17.04 -24.14
C ASP A 117 9.93 -15.94 -23.18
N GLY A 118 9.67 -16.09 -21.88
CA GLY A 118 10.03 -15.14 -20.84
C GLY A 118 9.01 -14.03 -20.62
N SER A 119 7.90 -14.01 -21.37
CA SER A 119 6.80 -13.08 -21.11
C SER A 119 5.99 -13.49 -19.88
N LEU A 120 5.27 -12.54 -19.30
CA LEU A 120 4.44 -12.73 -18.12
C LEU A 120 3.01 -12.30 -18.46
N GLU A 121 2.04 -13.22 -18.34
CA GLU A 121 0.62 -12.92 -18.54
C GLU A 121 -0.06 -12.84 -17.17
N VAL A 122 -0.70 -11.69 -16.91
CA VAL A 122 -1.51 -11.49 -15.71
C VAL A 122 -2.90 -12.07 -15.98
N PRO A 123 -3.32 -13.13 -15.28
CA PRO A 123 -4.63 -13.74 -15.50
C PRO A 123 -5.72 -12.81 -14.92
N GLN A 124 -6.82 -12.62 -15.66
CA GLN A 124 -7.80 -11.53 -15.42
C GLN A 124 -9.26 -12.00 -15.55
N ASN A 125 -9.52 -13.29 -15.35
CA ASN A 125 -10.75 -13.94 -15.79
C ASN A 125 -11.80 -14.18 -14.70
N GLU A 126 -11.50 -13.95 -13.43
CA GLU A 126 -12.43 -14.26 -12.33
C GLU A 126 -12.64 -13.08 -11.38
N ASN A 127 -13.92 -12.80 -11.08
CA ASN A 127 -14.30 -11.76 -10.12
C ASN A 127 -13.88 -12.18 -8.71
N GLY A 128 -13.33 -11.25 -7.94
CA GLY A 128 -12.84 -11.52 -6.58
C GLY A 128 -11.55 -12.34 -6.54
N ALA A 129 -10.91 -12.60 -7.67
CA ALA A 129 -9.65 -13.31 -7.71
C ALA A 129 -8.51 -12.49 -7.07
N VAL A 130 -7.57 -13.20 -6.46
CA VAL A 130 -6.32 -12.62 -5.99
C VAL A 130 -5.21 -13.10 -6.92
N ILE A 131 -4.60 -12.15 -7.62
CA ILE A 131 -3.44 -12.40 -8.44
C ILE A 131 -2.20 -12.17 -7.58
N ILE A 132 -1.35 -13.20 -7.48
CA ILE A 132 -0.09 -13.15 -6.74
C ILE A 132 1.11 -13.40 -7.64
N PHE A 133 2.28 -12.97 -7.18
CA PHE A 133 3.54 -13.10 -7.89
C PHE A 133 4.45 -14.08 -7.13
N PRO A 134 4.95 -15.14 -7.76
CA PRO A 134 5.91 -16.01 -7.08
C PRO A 134 7.24 -15.29 -6.90
N GLU A 135 8.01 -15.66 -5.87
CA GLU A 135 9.34 -15.09 -5.60
C GLU A 135 10.28 -15.16 -6.82
N SER A 136 10.08 -16.13 -7.71
CA SER A 136 10.84 -16.27 -8.96
C SER A 136 10.65 -15.11 -9.94
N THR A 137 9.63 -14.28 -9.74
CA THR A 137 9.37 -13.07 -10.54
C THR A 137 9.92 -11.80 -9.90
N ASN A 138 10.47 -11.86 -8.68
CA ASN A 138 11.01 -10.69 -8.00
C ASN A 138 12.12 -10.03 -8.84
N GLU A 139 12.09 -8.71 -8.88
CA GLU A 139 13.03 -7.84 -9.62
C GLU A 139 13.01 -8.09 -11.15
N THR A 140 12.09 -8.93 -11.65
CA THR A 140 11.95 -9.25 -13.07
C THR A 140 10.74 -8.52 -13.63
N PRO A 141 10.94 -7.49 -14.49
CA PRO A 141 9.82 -6.71 -14.98
C PRO A 141 8.85 -7.52 -15.84
N LEU A 142 7.56 -7.30 -15.60
CA LEU A 142 6.43 -7.80 -16.38
C LEU A 142 6.29 -6.90 -17.61
N GLU A 143 6.79 -7.33 -18.76
CA GLU A 143 6.72 -6.51 -19.98
C GLU A 143 5.28 -6.35 -20.47
N GLY A 144 4.82 -5.10 -20.60
CA GLY A 144 3.54 -4.76 -21.21
C GLY A 144 2.51 -4.16 -20.25
N ASP A 145 1.38 -3.79 -20.84
CA ASP A 145 0.30 -3.15 -20.11
C ASP A 145 -0.59 -4.19 -19.39
N VAL A 146 -1.01 -3.86 -18.17
CA VAL A 146 -1.95 -4.65 -17.36
C VAL A 146 -3.29 -3.91 -17.26
N THR A 147 -4.41 -4.59 -17.50
CA THR A 147 -5.76 -4.01 -17.38
C THR A 147 -6.66 -4.86 -16.50
N LEU A 148 -7.01 -4.39 -15.31
CA LEU A 148 -7.89 -5.11 -14.40
C LEU A 148 -9.36 -4.98 -14.85
N THR A 149 -9.91 -6.03 -15.44
CA THR A 149 -11.28 -6.03 -15.98
C THR A 149 -12.32 -6.78 -15.13
N ALA A 150 -11.89 -7.63 -14.20
CA ALA A 150 -12.78 -8.38 -13.32
C ALA A 150 -13.12 -7.57 -12.05
N GLU A 151 -14.36 -7.67 -11.57
CA GLU A 151 -14.81 -6.92 -10.40
C GLU A 151 -14.22 -7.51 -9.12
N GLY A 152 -13.74 -6.66 -8.20
CA GLY A 152 -13.20 -7.10 -6.92
C GLY A 152 -11.86 -7.83 -7.01
N ILE A 153 -11.17 -7.75 -8.16
CA ILE A 153 -9.88 -8.40 -8.35
C ILE A 153 -8.81 -7.71 -7.49
N SER A 154 -7.95 -8.50 -6.85
CA SER A 154 -6.79 -8.03 -6.11
C SER A 154 -5.52 -8.36 -6.88
N LEU A 155 -4.66 -7.39 -7.15
CA LEU A 155 -3.30 -7.61 -7.64
C LEU A 155 -2.33 -7.36 -6.48
N PHE A 156 -1.81 -8.44 -5.91
CA PHE A 156 -1.02 -8.39 -4.69
C PHE A 156 0.45 -8.62 -5.01
N GLY A 157 1.23 -7.54 -5.08
CA GLY A 157 2.67 -7.57 -5.34
C GLY A 157 3.51 -7.94 -4.12
N ASN A 158 4.78 -8.26 -4.37
CA ASN A 158 5.77 -8.65 -3.35
C ASN A 158 6.58 -7.44 -2.83
N GLY A 159 6.06 -6.23 -3.00
CA GLY A 159 6.72 -4.97 -2.68
C GLY A 159 7.21 -4.22 -3.91
N VAL A 160 7.39 -2.90 -3.76
CA VAL A 160 7.67 -1.98 -4.87
C VAL A 160 9.00 -2.28 -5.57
N GLU A 161 9.96 -2.87 -4.86
CA GLU A 161 11.26 -3.27 -5.45
C GLU A 161 11.22 -4.65 -6.12
N ASN A 162 10.16 -5.43 -5.91
CA ASN A 162 10.09 -6.83 -6.36
C ASN A 162 9.09 -7.03 -7.51
N THR A 163 7.88 -6.47 -7.41
CA THR A 163 6.87 -6.61 -8.46
C THR A 163 6.88 -5.37 -9.34
N ILE A 164 7.31 -5.52 -10.59
CA ILE A 164 7.50 -4.40 -11.52
C ILE A 164 6.66 -4.65 -12.77
N ILE A 165 5.70 -3.77 -13.05
CA ILE A 165 4.98 -3.71 -14.33
C ILE A 165 5.76 -2.77 -15.25
N ASP A 166 6.41 -3.31 -16.28
CA ASP A 166 7.08 -2.52 -17.31
C ASP A 166 6.09 -2.11 -18.42
N GLY A 167 5.21 -1.19 -18.06
CA GLY A 167 4.09 -0.75 -18.88
C GLY A 167 3.10 0.07 -18.07
N ASN A 168 1.89 0.22 -18.59
CA ASN A 168 0.80 0.92 -17.91
C ASN A 168 -0.07 -0.05 -17.11
N LEU A 169 -0.67 0.43 -16.03
CA LEU A 169 -1.67 -0.29 -15.26
C LEU A 169 -3.02 0.44 -15.35
N THR A 170 -4.05 -0.25 -15.82
CA THR A 170 -5.40 0.32 -15.94
C THR A 170 -6.39 -0.45 -15.08
N PHE A 171 -7.16 0.25 -14.25
CA PHE A 171 -8.30 -0.31 -13.56
C PHE A 171 -9.54 -0.04 -14.41
N SER A 172 -10.21 -1.09 -14.88
CA SER A 172 -11.42 -1.01 -15.71
C SER A 172 -12.62 -1.74 -15.08
N SER A 173 -12.59 -1.97 -13.76
CA SER A 173 -13.63 -2.63 -12.99
C SER A 173 -13.80 -2.01 -11.60
N ASN A 174 -14.99 -2.18 -11.01
CA ASN A 174 -15.24 -1.71 -9.64
C ASN A 174 -14.47 -2.56 -8.63
N ARG A 175 -14.10 -1.94 -7.50
CA ARG A 175 -13.51 -2.62 -6.33
C ARG A 175 -12.21 -3.37 -6.63
N ALA A 176 -11.52 -3.04 -7.72
CA ALA A 176 -10.20 -3.59 -8.00
C ALA A 176 -9.19 -2.99 -7.01
N GLN A 177 -8.31 -3.83 -6.48
CA GLN A 177 -7.36 -3.49 -5.43
C GLN A 177 -5.96 -3.84 -5.92
N VAL A 178 -5.00 -2.94 -5.76
CA VAL A 178 -3.61 -3.16 -6.16
C VAL A 178 -2.70 -2.74 -5.03
N ARG A 179 -1.71 -3.57 -4.75
CA ARG A 179 -0.78 -3.36 -3.65
C ARG A 179 0.65 -3.72 -4.02
N GLY A 180 1.61 -2.98 -3.47
CA GLY A 180 2.99 -3.45 -3.30
C GLY A 180 3.72 -3.69 -4.61
N LEU A 181 3.67 -2.73 -5.54
CA LEU A 181 4.30 -2.86 -6.85
C LEU A 181 4.78 -1.53 -7.45
N THR A 182 5.68 -1.63 -8.40
CA THR A 182 6.12 -0.53 -9.27
C THR A 182 5.44 -0.62 -10.64
N VAL A 183 5.02 0.52 -11.19
CA VAL A 183 4.56 0.68 -12.58
C VAL A 183 5.49 1.67 -13.28
N THR A 184 6.20 1.24 -14.33
CA THR A 184 7.13 2.10 -15.06
C THR A 184 6.43 3.10 -15.99
N GLY A 185 5.19 2.80 -16.38
CA GLY A 185 4.32 3.67 -17.15
C GLY A 185 3.32 4.42 -16.26
N ASN A 186 2.13 4.68 -16.82
CA ASN A 186 1.06 5.37 -16.12
C ASN A 186 0.14 4.40 -15.39
N VAL A 187 -0.44 4.86 -14.29
CA VAL A 187 -1.58 4.22 -13.65
C VAL A 187 -2.85 4.99 -13.97
N ARG A 188 -3.90 4.28 -14.41
CA ARG A 188 -5.18 4.88 -14.75
C ARG A 188 -6.33 4.16 -14.07
N ILE A 189 -7.07 4.86 -13.22
CA ILE A 189 -8.31 4.38 -12.62
C ILE A 189 -9.48 4.98 -13.40
N ASP A 190 -10.05 4.20 -14.32
CA ASP A 190 -11.09 4.69 -15.24
C ASP A 190 -12.40 5.03 -14.54
N GLY A 191 -13.23 5.88 -15.17
CA GLY A 191 -14.51 6.33 -14.60
C GLY A 191 -15.55 5.24 -14.33
N VAL A 192 -15.31 4.01 -14.77
CA VAL A 192 -16.15 2.82 -14.47
C VAL A 192 -15.67 2.04 -13.24
N SER A 193 -14.52 2.40 -12.67
CA SER A 193 -13.78 1.64 -11.67
C SER A 193 -13.94 2.24 -10.27
N ASN A 194 -15.18 2.29 -9.79
CA ASN A 194 -15.48 2.92 -8.50
C ASN A 194 -14.97 2.05 -7.34
N ASN A 195 -14.60 2.72 -6.25
CA ASN A 195 -14.08 2.11 -5.03
C ASN A 195 -12.85 1.21 -5.28
N ALA A 196 -12.02 1.57 -6.26
CA ALA A 196 -10.74 0.91 -6.49
C ALA A 196 -9.72 1.38 -5.46
N SER A 197 -8.74 0.54 -5.11
CA SER A 197 -7.63 0.94 -4.25
C SER A 197 -6.27 0.70 -4.90
N LEU A 198 -5.34 1.62 -4.63
CA LEU A 198 -3.92 1.48 -4.94
C LEU A 198 -3.13 1.84 -3.68
N THR A 199 -2.53 0.84 -3.04
CA THR A 199 -1.71 1.05 -1.84
C THR A 199 -0.28 0.63 -2.11
N PHE A 200 0.69 1.26 -1.44
CA PHE A 200 2.09 0.81 -1.47
C PHE A 200 2.65 0.69 -2.89
N ALA A 201 2.53 1.76 -3.67
CA ALA A 201 2.90 1.73 -5.08
C ALA A 201 3.96 2.77 -5.44
N LYS A 202 4.73 2.47 -6.49
CA LYS A 202 5.60 3.43 -7.16
C LYS A 202 5.15 3.57 -8.59
N VAL A 203 4.89 4.80 -9.05
CA VAL A 203 4.42 5.09 -10.40
C VAL A 203 5.42 6.03 -11.06
N HIS A 204 6.16 5.54 -12.04
CA HIS A 204 7.17 6.36 -12.72
C HIS A 204 6.52 7.36 -13.69
N GLY A 205 5.36 7.01 -14.24
CA GLY A 205 4.53 7.91 -15.06
C GLY A 205 3.51 8.69 -14.24
N ASN A 206 2.36 8.97 -14.86
CA ASN A 206 1.26 9.71 -14.24
C ASN A 206 0.29 8.77 -13.51
N LEU A 207 -0.40 9.31 -12.51
CA LEU A 207 -1.56 8.70 -11.88
C LEU A 207 -2.83 9.48 -12.27
N GLU A 208 -3.73 8.84 -13.01
CA GLU A 208 -4.98 9.44 -13.48
C GLU A 208 -6.20 8.75 -12.86
N ILE A 209 -6.97 9.47 -12.04
CA ILE A 209 -8.17 8.94 -11.36
C ILE A 209 -9.42 9.65 -11.89
N ASN A 210 -10.20 8.92 -12.67
CA ASN A 210 -11.47 9.39 -13.22
C ASN A 210 -12.69 8.72 -12.54
N SER A 211 -12.45 7.74 -11.67
CA SER A 211 -13.47 7.03 -10.89
C SER A 211 -13.91 7.82 -9.66
N ASN A 212 -14.97 7.32 -9.00
CA ASN A 212 -15.42 7.83 -7.71
C ASN A 212 -15.06 6.85 -6.59
N GLY A 213 -14.79 7.39 -5.41
CA GLY A 213 -14.54 6.58 -4.20
C GLY A 213 -13.23 5.80 -4.22
N ALA A 214 -12.29 6.10 -5.12
CA ALA A 214 -10.99 5.44 -5.12
C ALA A 214 -10.16 5.85 -3.89
N LEU A 215 -9.40 4.91 -3.35
CA LEU A 215 -8.44 5.14 -2.28
C LEU A 215 -7.02 4.93 -2.83
N VAL A 216 -6.16 5.93 -2.71
CA VAL A 216 -4.73 5.77 -2.97
C VAL A 216 -3.99 6.08 -1.68
N ALA A 217 -3.12 5.18 -1.24
CA ALA A 217 -2.35 5.35 0.00
C ALA A 217 -0.88 4.95 -0.17
N ASN A 218 0.04 5.62 0.53
CA ASN A 218 1.48 5.31 0.54
C ASN A 218 2.03 5.08 -0.88
N THR A 219 1.82 6.04 -1.78
CA THR A 219 2.17 5.89 -3.19
C THR A 219 3.05 7.06 -3.65
N GLN A 220 4.15 6.74 -4.32
CA GLN A 220 5.05 7.73 -4.91
C GLN A 220 4.80 7.83 -6.42
N VAL A 221 4.59 9.05 -6.92
CA VAL A 221 4.30 9.32 -8.33
C VAL A 221 5.35 10.29 -8.88
N PHE A 222 6.17 9.82 -9.82
CA PHE A 222 7.24 10.61 -10.45
C PHE A 222 6.74 11.44 -11.64
N GLY A 223 5.52 11.16 -12.12
CA GLY A 223 4.78 12.03 -13.03
C GLY A 223 3.76 12.91 -12.30
N ASN A 224 2.70 13.25 -13.03
CA ASN A 224 1.60 14.08 -12.54
C ASN A 224 0.52 13.23 -11.85
N VAL A 225 -0.19 13.83 -10.90
CA VAL A 225 -1.42 13.27 -10.32
C VAL A 225 -2.61 14.10 -10.78
N ILE A 226 -3.58 13.44 -11.43
CA ILE A 226 -4.78 14.09 -11.96
C ILE A 226 -6.01 13.35 -11.45
N VAL A 227 -6.87 14.04 -10.71
CA VAL A 227 -8.09 13.45 -10.12
C VAL A 227 -9.31 14.27 -10.51
N SER A 228 -10.19 13.64 -11.30
CA SER A 228 -11.40 14.28 -11.83
C SER A 228 -12.72 13.70 -11.29
N GLY A 229 -12.71 12.46 -10.79
CA GLY A 229 -13.89 11.85 -10.16
C GLY A 229 -14.04 12.21 -8.68
N ASN A 230 -15.17 11.86 -8.07
CA ASN A 230 -15.57 12.42 -6.77
C ASN A 230 -15.31 11.49 -5.59
N GLY A 231 -15.08 12.08 -4.41
CA GLY A 231 -14.97 11.34 -3.15
C GLY A 231 -13.78 10.39 -3.11
N ASN A 232 -12.71 10.71 -3.85
CA ASN A 232 -11.48 9.93 -3.80
C ASN A 232 -10.67 10.34 -2.57
N SER A 233 -9.94 9.40 -1.99
CA SER A 233 -9.07 9.61 -0.83
C SER A 233 -7.63 9.42 -1.25
N LEU A 234 -6.78 10.43 -1.03
CA LEU A 234 -5.36 10.43 -1.34
C LEU A 234 -4.58 10.61 -0.05
N ILE A 235 -3.91 9.55 0.38
CA ILE A 235 -3.30 9.47 1.71
C ILE A 235 -1.80 9.22 1.57
N ASN A 236 -0.96 10.10 2.12
CA ASN A 236 0.49 9.97 2.06
C ASN A 236 1.01 9.75 0.62
N ILE A 237 0.60 10.63 -0.30
CA ILE A 237 1.02 10.58 -1.71
C ILE A 237 2.17 11.55 -1.94
N GLY A 238 3.32 11.02 -2.36
CA GLY A 238 4.45 11.81 -2.83
C GLY A 238 4.34 12.07 -4.32
N VAL A 239 4.50 13.31 -4.79
CA VAL A 239 4.38 13.66 -6.22
C VAL A 239 5.53 14.55 -6.70
N GLN A 240 6.20 14.14 -7.78
CA GLN A 240 7.23 14.96 -8.43
C GLN A 240 6.65 15.95 -9.44
N GLY A 241 5.61 15.54 -10.16
CA GLY A 241 4.97 16.35 -11.20
C GLY A 241 3.87 17.27 -10.69
N ASP A 242 2.98 17.65 -11.60
CA ASP A 242 1.84 18.52 -11.30
C ASP A 242 0.79 17.79 -10.44
N TRP A 243 0.20 18.54 -9.51
CA TRP A 243 -0.89 18.09 -8.65
C TRP A 243 -2.22 18.76 -9.04
N GLU A 244 -3.05 18.02 -9.76
CA GLU A 244 -4.35 18.47 -10.27
C GLU A 244 -5.49 17.65 -9.65
N VAL A 245 -5.79 17.92 -8.38
CA VAL A 245 -6.81 17.18 -7.60
C VAL A 245 -8.03 18.05 -7.32
N ASN A 246 -9.22 17.55 -7.65
CA ASN A 246 -10.45 18.29 -7.44
C ASN A 246 -10.80 18.49 -5.94
N GLU A 247 -11.68 19.46 -5.67
CA GLU A 247 -12.12 19.82 -4.32
C GLU A 247 -13.02 18.77 -3.64
N THR A 248 -13.51 17.78 -4.39
CA THR A 248 -14.39 16.73 -3.85
C THR A 248 -13.63 15.51 -3.38
N SER A 249 -12.31 15.52 -3.51
CA SER A 249 -11.41 14.51 -2.96
C SER A 249 -10.95 14.91 -1.55
N TYR A 250 -10.55 13.91 -0.77
CA TYR A 250 -9.92 14.09 0.53
C TYR A 250 -8.43 13.79 0.41
N CYS A 251 -7.59 14.66 0.99
CA CYS A 251 -6.15 14.53 0.95
C CYS A 251 -5.59 14.65 2.36
N ASP A 252 -4.69 13.75 2.73
CA ASP A 252 -4.00 13.77 4.01
C ASP A 252 -2.54 13.32 3.83
N GLY A 253 -1.60 14.01 4.48
CA GLY A 253 -0.17 13.69 4.40
C GLY A 253 0.47 13.71 3.01
N CYS A 254 -0.17 14.30 1.99
CA CYS A 254 0.39 14.36 0.63
C CYS A 254 1.48 15.43 0.53
N TYR A 255 2.50 15.19 -0.29
CA TYR A 255 3.66 16.08 -0.42
C TYR A 255 4.23 16.07 -1.84
N SER A 256 4.87 17.17 -2.21
CA SER A 256 5.69 17.24 -3.42
C SER A 256 7.10 16.74 -3.13
N PHE A 257 7.85 16.29 -4.14
CA PHE A 257 9.27 15.99 -4.00
C PHE A 257 10.03 16.29 -5.30
N GLU A 258 11.36 16.33 -5.24
CA GLU A 258 12.23 16.36 -6.42
C GLU A 258 13.15 15.14 -6.40
N ASP A 259 13.26 14.39 -7.50
CA ASP A 259 14.31 13.37 -7.68
C ASP A 259 15.40 13.90 -8.63
N PRO A 260 16.39 14.67 -8.13
CA PRO A 260 17.46 15.22 -8.95
C PRO A 260 18.49 14.18 -9.39
N ASN A 261 18.49 13.01 -8.76
CA ASN A 261 19.48 11.97 -8.97
C ASN A 261 18.99 10.88 -9.96
N GLU A 262 17.68 10.89 -10.27
CA GLU A 262 16.96 10.02 -11.20
C GLU A 262 17.04 8.53 -10.83
N ASP A 263 17.09 8.22 -9.53
CA ASP A 263 17.15 6.84 -9.01
C ASP A 263 15.79 6.24 -8.62
N PHE A 264 14.71 7.01 -8.77
CA PHE A 264 13.35 6.60 -8.42
C PHE A 264 13.19 6.20 -6.95
N MET A 265 13.95 6.84 -6.07
CA MET A 265 13.77 6.81 -4.62
C MET A 265 13.53 8.23 -4.12
N VAL A 266 12.81 8.36 -3.00
CA VAL A 266 12.57 9.66 -2.36
C VAL A 266 13.34 9.68 -1.05
N ALA A 267 14.39 10.49 -1.00
CA ALA A 267 15.15 10.75 0.21
C ALA A 267 14.51 11.84 1.08
N ASP A 268 14.84 11.86 2.37
CA ASP A 268 14.32 12.88 3.32
C ASP A 268 14.62 14.32 2.87
N ASP A 269 15.74 14.55 2.18
CA ASP A 269 16.14 15.87 1.66
C ASP A 269 15.54 16.22 0.29
N GLU A 270 14.81 15.28 -0.32
CA GLU A 270 14.09 15.43 -1.59
C GLU A 270 12.61 15.81 -1.37
N ILE A 271 12.09 15.64 -0.15
CA ILE A 271 10.72 16.01 0.24
C ILE A 271 10.53 17.53 0.19
N GLY A 272 9.48 17.96 -0.49
CA GLY A 272 9.08 19.33 -0.75
C GLY A 272 7.91 19.81 0.13
N GLU A 273 7.01 20.58 -0.48
CA GLU A 273 5.85 21.19 0.18
C GLU A 273 4.66 20.22 0.30
N ASP A 274 3.85 20.40 1.34
CA ASP A 274 2.58 19.69 1.51
C ASP A 274 1.61 19.99 0.36
N LEU A 275 0.93 18.95 -0.12
CA LEU A 275 -0.08 19.02 -1.17
C LEU A 275 -1.48 18.87 -0.56
N VAL A 276 -2.39 19.73 -0.99
CA VAL A 276 -3.80 19.72 -0.55
C VAL A 276 -4.73 19.47 -1.73
N CYS A 277 -5.87 18.83 -1.46
CA CYS A 277 -6.95 18.66 -2.44
C CYS A 277 -7.61 20.02 -2.76
N GLY A 278 -8.03 20.20 -4.01
CA GLY A 278 -8.61 21.45 -4.48
C GLY A 278 -7.55 22.54 -4.70
N THR A 279 -7.87 23.53 -5.53
CA THR A 279 -6.96 24.66 -5.75
C THR A 279 -6.87 25.52 -4.48
N PRO A 280 -5.67 25.90 -4.01
CA PRO A 280 -5.55 27.04 -3.11
C PRO A 280 -6.07 28.28 -3.86
N GLU A 281 -7.14 28.90 -3.37
CA GLU A 281 -7.68 30.17 -3.92
C GLU A 281 -6.66 31.32 -3.85
#